data_AF-A0A1A8CU40-F1
#
_entry.id   AF-A0A1A8CU40-F1
#
_cell.length_a   1.000
_cell.length_b   1.000
_cell.length_c   1.000
_cell.angle_alpha   90.00
_cell.angle_beta   90.00
_cell.angle_gamma   90.00
#
_symmetry.space_group_name_H-M   'P 1'
#
loop_
_entity.id
_entity.type
_entity.pdbx_description
1 polymer ?
#
loop_
_entity_poly.entity_id
_entity_poly.type
_entity_poly.pdbx_seq_one_letter_code
_entity_poly.pdbx_strand_id
1 'polypeptide(L)'
;LETGCPHRSRPPSSQSCRVADCPSRYRWREGDWQMCSKSCGSGHRRRALRCVDYNQQEVHEMYCVNQIRPPDIENCNTHACEIIWITGEWTKCSVSCGQGYRQRLISCSEVHVENDNYEYGHQSLSNCPGTPPESYMPCDLGPCSPPPEWRAGTWGPCSASCGDGVMERTVQCVGGESNRCSGDAMPSATKVCSNPSCHLPSSCLDIQST
;
A
#
# COMPACT_ATOMS: atom_id res chain seq x y z
N LEU A 1 42.30 11.97 97.06
CA LEU A 1 43.23 12.66 96.15
C LEU A 1 44.14 11.56 95.60
N GLU A 2 43.97 11.03 94.39
CA GLU A 2 43.84 11.75 93.12
C GLU A 2 42.75 11.16 92.21
N THR A 3 41.81 12.01 91.86
CA THR A 3 40.87 11.88 90.75
C THR A 3 41.42 12.74 89.62
N GLY A 4 41.83 12.17 88.48
CA GLY A 4 42.35 13.02 87.41
C GLY A 4 42.93 12.36 86.16
N CYS A 5 42.34 11.29 85.64
CA CYS A 5 42.46 11.02 84.20
C CYS A 5 41.12 11.42 83.56
N PRO A 6 41.07 12.46 82.72
CA PRO A 6 39.83 12.81 82.04
C PRO A 6 39.43 11.64 81.16
N HIS A 7 38.16 11.26 81.24
CA HIS A 7 37.53 10.19 80.48
C HIS A 7 37.45 10.58 79.00
N ARG A 8 38.60 10.72 78.34
CA ARG A 8 38.68 10.83 76.89
C ARG A 8 38.26 9.47 76.36
N SER A 9 37.03 9.41 75.87
CA SER A 9 36.46 8.27 75.17
C SER A 9 37.52 7.65 74.27
N ARG A 10 37.81 6.36 74.48
CA ARG A 10 38.72 5.57 73.65
C ARG A 10 38.36 5.87 72.19
N PRO A 11 39.29 6.40 71.38
CA PRO A 11 38.99 6.63 69.98
C PRO A 11 38.55 5.31 69.35
N PRO A 12 37.64 5.34 68.37
CA PRO A 12 37.13 4.13 67.76
C PRO A 12 38.31 3.29 67.26
N SER A 13 38.36 2.01 67.63
CA SER A 13 39.44 1.08 67.26
C SER A 13 39.46 0.74 65.77
N SER A 14 38.49 1.29 65.03
CA SER A 14 38.31 1.19 63.59
C SER A 14 37.90 2.56 63.08
N GLN A 15 38.65 3.04 62.09
CA GLN A 15 38.29 4.21 61.31
C GLN A 15 38.24 3.78 59.85
N SER A 16 37.28 4.32 59.10
CA SER A 16 37.23 4.12 57.65
C SER A 16 38.49 4.71 57.01
N CYS A 17 39.34 3.82 56.49
CA CYS A 17 40.42 4.21 55.62
C CYS A 17 39.82 4.68 54.29
N ARG A 18 40.06 5.94 53.92
CA ARG A 18 39.92 6.37 52.52
C ARG A 18 41.08 5.74 51.76
N VAL A 19 40.87 4.50 51.32
CA VAL A 19 41.75 3.90 50.31
C VAL A 19 41.50 4.72 49.06
N ALA A 20 42.44 5.61 48.73
CA ALA A 20 42.54 6.11 47.36
C ALA A 20 42.67 4.89 46.46
N ASP A 21 41.90 4.83 45.37
CA ASP A 21 41.97 3.74 44.40
C ASP A 21 43.44 3.38 44.16
N CYS A 22 43.84 2.17 44.53
CA CYS A 22 45.18 1.68 44.25
C CYS A 22 45.31 1.70 42.72
N PRO A 23 46.27 2.44 42.12
CA PRO A 23 46.40 2.50 40.67
C PRO A 23 46.65 1.08 40.17
N SER A 24 45.64 0.47 39.56
CA SER A 24 45.77 -0.87 39.03
C SER A 24 46.76 -0.82 37.86
N ARG A 25 47.69 -1.79 37.84
CA ARG A 25 48.71 -1.88 36.78
C ARG A 25 48.09 -2.01 35.38
N TYR A 26 46.86 -2.52 35.33
CA TYR A 26 46.09 -2.71 34.12
C TYR A 26 44.69 -2.14 34.31
N ARG A 27 44.15 -1.50 33.27
CA ARG A 27 42.81 -0.94 33.28
C ARG A 27 42.12 -1.08 31.93
N TRP A 28 40.80 -1.02 31.93
CA TRP A 28 40.03 -0.92 30.70
C TRP A 28 40.17 0.49 30.10
N ARG A 29 40.35 0.55 28.79
CA ARG A 29 40.22 1.77 27.97
C ARG A 29 38.98 1.66 27.12
N GLU A 30 38.15 2.69 27.22
CA GLU A 30 36.95 2.86 26.41
C GLU A 30 37.35 3.42 25.04
N GLY A 31 36.91 2.76 23.96
CA GLY A 31 36.92 3.33 22.62
C GLY A 31 35.72 4.24 22.38
N ASP A 32 35.65 4.79 21.18
CA ASP A 32 34.51 5.59 20.75
C ASP A 32 33.25 4.74 20.61
N TRP A 33 32.11 5.36 20.88
CA TRP A 33 30.82 4.77 20.61
C TRP A 33 30.59 4.65 19.10
N GLN A 34 30.17 3.48 18.66
CA GLN A 34 29.65 3.31 17.31
C GLN A 34 28.32 4.08 17.14
N MET A 35 27.84 4.15 15.90
CA MET A 35 26.52 4.72 15.60
C MET A 35 25.38 4.01 16.35
N CYS A 36 24.33 4.74 16.67
CA CYS A 36 23.17 4.16 17.34
C CYS A 36 22.45 3.17 16.42
N SER A 37 21.99 2.04 16.95
CA SER A 37 21.27 1.03 16.17
C SER A 37 19.91 1.49 15.62
N LYS A 38 19.37 2.59 16.14
CA LYS A 38 18.12 3.21 15.69
C LYS A 38 18.25 4.71 15.77
N SER A 39 17.60 5.45 14.88
CA SER A 39 17.52 6.91 14.97
C SER A 39 16.56 7.40 16.05
N CYS A 40 15.63 6.56 16.51
CA CYS A 40 14.57 6.86 17.50
C CYS A 40 14.06 5.57 18.16
N GLY A 41 13.13 5.68 19.14
CA GLY A 41 12.39 4.52 19.67
C GLY A 41 13.22 3.59 20.57
N SER A 42 14.27 4.11 21.20
CA SER A 42 15.21 3.36 22.08
C SER A 42 16.15 2.42 21.33
N GLY A 43 17.13 3.00 20.65
CA GLY A 43 18.28 2.29 20.09
C GLY A 43 19.36 2.00 21.12
N HIS A 44 20.39 1.27 20.69
CA HIS A 44 21.57 0.97 21.51
C HIS A 44 22.84 1.18 20.68
N ARG A 45 23.91 1.62 21.32
CA ARG A 45 25.24 1.71 20.70
C ARG A 45 26.24 0.93 21.51
N ARG A 46 27.28 0.42 20.83
CA ARG A 46 28.38 -0.33 21.43
C ARG A 46 29.69 0.43 21.27
N ARG A 47 30.63 0.16 22.16
CA ARG A 47 32.01 0.63 22.04
C ARG A 47 32.98 -0.51 22.32
N ALA A 48 34.16 -0.43 21.75
CA ALA A 48 35.23 -1.36 22.08
C ALA A 48 35.79 -1.07 23.48
N LEU A 49 36.10 -2.11 24.25
CA LEU A 49 36.89 -2.01 25.47
C LEU A 49 38.22 -2.71 25.23
N ARG A 50 39.32 -2.01 25.48
CA ARG A 50 40.69 -2.54 25.30
C ARG A 50 41.40 -2.57 26.64
N CYS A 51 42.06 -3.66 26.99
CA CYS A 51 42.87 -3.71 28.21
C CYS A 51 44.21 -3.03 27.97
N VAL A 52 44.61 -2.12 28.85
CA VAL A 52 45.86 -1.35 28.69
C VAL A 52 46.68 -1.34 29.96
N ASP A 53 47.99 -1.22 29.81
CA ASP A 53 48.94 -1.07 30.92
C ASP A 53 49.11 0.40 31.35
N TYR A 54 50.04 0.63 32.29
CA TYR A 54 50.40 1.96 32.80
C TYR A 54 50.98 2.91 31.74
N ASN A 55 51.58 2.37 30.67
CA ASN A 55 52.12 3.12 29.53
C ASN A 55 51.09 3.36 28.44
N GLN A 56 49.82 3.04 28.69
CA GLN A 56 48.75 3.14 27.71
C GLN A 56 48.89 2.18 26.51
N GLN A 57 49.69 1.12 26.62
CA GLN A 57 49.81 0.11 25.58
C GLN A 57 48.73 -0.95 25.73
N GLU A 58 48.13 -1.37 24.62
CA GLU A 58 47.14 -2.44 24.60
C GLU A 58 47.79 -3.79 24.94
N VAL A 59 47.16 -4.52 25.85
CA VAL A 59 47.57 -5.83 26.34
C VAL A 59 46.40 -6.80 26.31
N HIS A 60 46.67 -8.08 26.53
CA HIS A 60 45.64 -9.11 26.51
C HIS A 60 44.55 -8.87 27.58
N GLU A 61 43.27 -9.06 27.23
CA GLU A 61 42.13 -8.79 28.13
C GLU A 61 42.20 -9.49 29.48
N MET A 62 42.84 -10.66 29.54
CA MET A 62 43.07 -11.44 30.78
C MET A 62 43.68 -10.60 31.92
N TYR A 63 44.51 -9.60 31.61
CA TYR A 63 45.13 -8.73 32.62
C TYR A 63 44.12 -7.77 33.30
N CYS A 64 42.99 -7.51 32.65
CA CYS A 64 41.92 -6.64 33.16
C CYS A 64 40.71 -7.40 33.72
N VAL A 65 40.77 -8.74 33.83
CA VAL A 65 39.63 -9.58 34.30
C VAL A 65 39.19 -9.22 35.72
N ASN A 66 40.15 -8.85 36.59
CA ASN A 66 39.87 -8.45 37.97
C ASN A 66 39.59 -6.95 38.12
N GLN A 67 39.51 -6.21 37.01
CA GLN A 67 39.18 -4.79 36.99
C GLN A 67 37.70 -4.60 36.71
N ILE A 68 37.12 -3.51 37.20
CA ILE A 68 35.73 -3.14 36.90
C ILE A 68 35.63 -2.88 35.40
N ARG A 69 34.87 -3.72 34.70
CA ARG A 69 34.61 -3.58 33.25
C ARG A 69 33.55 -2.49 33.05
N PRO A 70 33.87 -1.38 32.35
CA PRO A 70 32.88 -0.36 32.01
C PRO A 70 31.76 -0.94 31.12
N PRO A 71 30.60 -0.29 31.04
CA PRO A 71 29.56 -0.70 30.08
C PRO A 71 30.08 -0.53 28.66
N ASP A 72 29.94 -1.58 27.85
CA ASP A 72 30.24 -1.61 26.42
C ASP A 72 29.00 -1.40 25.55
N ILE A 73 27.83 -1.28 26.17
CA ILE A 73 26.53 -1.02 25.54
C ILE A 73 25.85 0.12 26.30
N GLU A 74 25.27 1.07 25.58
CA GLU A 74 24.37 2.06 26.18
C GLU A 74 23.17 2.37 25.28
N ASN A 75 22.10 2.85 25.90
CA ASN A 75 20.90 3.27 25.20
C ASN A 75 21.15 4.63 24.53
N CYS A 76 20.65 4.78 23.31
CA CYS A 76 20.73 6.02 22.55
C CYS A 76 19.40 6.25 21.82
N ASN A 77 19.15 7.50 21.41
CA ASN A 77 17.97 7.87 20.64
C ASN A 77 16.66 7.40 21.29
N THR A 78 16.45 7.80 22.54
CA THR A 78 15.28 7.44 23.37
C THR A 78 14.05 8.30 23.10
N HIS A 79 14.14 9.27 22.18
CA HIS A 79 12.97 10.02 21.74
C HIS A 79 12.02 9.10 20.95
N ALA A 80 10.72 9.38 21.05
CA ALA A 80 9.72 8.65 20.29
C ALA A 80 9.95 8.85 18.79
N CYS A 81 9.73 7.81 17.98
CA CYS A 81 9.76 7.97 16.54
C CYS A 81 8.50 8.66 16.05
N GLU A 82 8.63 9.35 14.92
CA GLU A 82 7.50 9.92 14.21
C GLU A 82 6.73 8.81 13.48
N ILE A 83 5.41 8.83 13.64
CA ILE A 83 4.49 7.90 12.98
C ILE A 83 3.65 8.72 12.01
N ILE A 84 3.66 8.36 10.73
CA ILE A 84 2.95 9.10 9.69
C ILE A 84 2.06 8.20 8.85
N TRP A 85 1.04 8.81 8.24
CA TRP A 85 0.26 8.19 7.19
C TRP A 85 1.03 8.25 5.87
N ILE A 86 1.18 7.09 5.23
CA ILE A 86 1.78 6.95 3.92
C ILE A 86 0.69 6.57 2.94
N THR A 87 0.59 7.31 1.85
CA THR A 87 -0.38 7.06 0.78
C THR A 87 0.33 6.57 -0.47
N GLY A 88 -0.17 5.48 -1.05
CA GLY A 88 0.22 5.05 -2.39
C GLY A 88 -0.41 5.90 -3.49
N GLU A 89 -0.06 5.56 -4.73
CA GLU A 89 -0.67 6.15 -5.92
C GLU A 89 -2.15 5.78 -6.06
N TRP A 90 -2.91 6.67 -6.70
CA TRP A 90 -4.30 6.40 -7.05
C TRP A 90 -4.37 5.36 -8.17
N THR A 91 -5.31 4.42 -8.04
CA THR A 91 -5.68 3.53 -9.15
C THR A 91 -6.30 4.32 -10.28
N LYS A 92 -6.38 3.68 -11.46
CA LYS A 92 -7.29 4.11 -12.52
C LYS A 92 -8.73 4.09 -12.02
N CYS A 93 -9.61 4.80 -12.73
CA CYS A 93 -11.05 4.76 -12.47
C CYS A 93 -11.55 3.31 -12.60
N SER A 94 -12.46 2.89 -11.72
CA SER A 94 -13.05 1.53 -11.70
C SER A 94 -13.86 1.19 -12.94
N VAL A 95 -14.23 2.21 -13.71
CA VAL A 95 -14.97 2.12 -14.97
C VAL A 95 -14.18 2.78 -16.09
N SER A 96 -14.50 2.43 -17.34
CA SER A 96 -13.97 3.07 -18.55
C SER A 96 -14.87 4.18 -19.11
N CYS A 97 -16.12 4.24 -18.65
CA CYS A 97 -17.12 5.27 -18.94
C CYS A 97 -18.09 5.36 -17.76
N GLY A 98 -18.77 6.50 -17.62
CA GLY A 98 -19.74 6.77 -16.57
C GLY A 98 -19.10 7.06 -15.22
N GLN A 99 -19.90 6.88 -14.18
CA GLN A 99 -19.50 7.11 -12.79
C GLN A 99 -18.78 5.90 -12.22
N GLY A 100 -17.63 6.14 -11.61
CA GLY A 100 -16.86 5.14 -10.89
C GLY A 100 -16.02 5.78 -9.79
N TYR A 101 -14.95 5.10 -9.41
CA TYR A 101 -14.08 5.54 -8.33
C TYR A 101 -12.63 5.13 -8.52
N ARG A 102 -11.73 5.84 -7.84
CA ARG A 102 -10.31 5.53 -7.68
C ARG A 102 -10.05 5.17 -6.24
N GLN A 103 -9.13 4.26 -6.01
CA GLN A 103 -8.67 3.88 -4.67
C GLN A 103 -7.17 4.09 -4.54
N ARG A 104 -6.68 4.23 -3.33
CA ARG A 104 -5.24 4.18 -3.05
C ARG A 104 -4.97 3.42 -1.78
N LEU A 105 -3.79 2.83 -1.67
CA LEU A 105 -3.36 2.20 -0.44
C LEU A 105 -3.01 3.26 0.60
N ILE A 106 -3.40 3.03 1.85
CA ILE A 106 -3.02 3.85 3.00
C ILE A 106 -2.41 2.92 4.02
N SER A 107 -1.20 3.27 4.47
CA SER A 107 -0.47 2.56 5.51
C SER A 107 -0.05 3.54 6.60
N CYS A 108 0.02 3.04 7.83
CA CYS A 108 0.54 3.79 8.96
C CYS A 108 1.91 3.21 9.33
N SER A 109 2.98 4.00 9.25
CA SER A 109 4.32 3.48 9.49
C SER A 109 5.17 4.46 10.30
N GLU A 110 6.09 3.89 11.07
CA GLU A 110 7.14 4.61 11.78
C GLU A 110 8.23 5.03 10.79
N VAL A 111 8.74 6.24 10.97
CA VAL A 111 9.81 6.80 10.13
C VAL A 111 11.12 6.75 10.89
N HIS A 112 12.12 6.12 10.28
CA HIS A 112 13.49 6.16 10.74
C HIS A 112 14.31 7.05 9.79
N VAL A 113 15.16 7.91 10.36
CA VAL A 113 16.05 8.79 9.61
C VAL A 113 17.45 8.21 9.72
N GLU A 114 17.92 7.56 8.66
CA GLU A 114 19.30 7.08 8.57
C GLU A 114 19.97 7.71 7.34
N ASN A 115 20.92 8.62 7.57
CA ASN A 115 21.72 9.28 6.52
C ASN A 115 20.90 9.93 5.38
N ASP A 116 19.97 10.81 5.74
CA ASP A 116 19.07 11.54 4.81
C ASP A 116 18.10 10.68 3.98
N ASN A 117 18.09 9.36 4.19
CA ASN A 117 17.13 8.46 3.58
C ASN A 117 16.04 8.09 4.59
N TYR A 118 14.79 8.21 4.14
CA TYR A 118 13.61 7.79 4.89
C TYR A 118 13.42 6.30 4.73
N GLU A 119 13.60 5.55 5.81
CA GLU A 119 13.27 4.13 5.86
C GLU A 119 11.94 3.94 6.59
N TYR A 120 11.02 3.20 5.97
CA TYR A 120 9.69 2.94 6.50
C TYR A 120 9.67 1.60 7.21
N GLY A 121 9.07 1.56 8.40
CA GLY A 121 8.85 0.32 9.12
C GLY A 121 8.06 -0.71 8.29
N HIS A 122 8.47 -1.98 8.35
CA HIS A 122 7.84 -3.09 7.61
C HIS A 122 6.41 -3.45 8.07
N GLN A 123 5.96 -2.92 9.21
CA GLN A 123 4.68 -3.27 9.82
C GLN A 123 3.75 -2.05 9.87
N SER A 124 2.50 -2.26 9.45
CA SER A 124 1.45 -1.23 9.58
C SER A 124 1.04 -1.11 11.05
N LEU A 125 1.21 0.08 11.60
CA LEU A 125 0.80 0.43 12.95
C LEU A 125 -0.69 0.78 13.00
N SER A 126 -1.33 0.66 14.17
CA SER A 126 -2.74 1.02 14.38
C SER A 126 -2.92 2.40 15.03
N ASN A 127 -1.87 2.96 15.63
CA ASN A 127 -1.91 4.19 16.43
C ASN A 127 -1.37 5.40 15.65
N CYS A 128 -1.81 5.58 14.42
CA CYS A 128 -1.41 6.77 13.66
C CYS A 128 -2.08 8.03 14.22
N PRO A 129 -1.36 9.16 14.27
CA PRO A 129 -1.94 10.43 14.67
C PRO A 129 -2.95 10.91 13.62
N GLY A 130 -4.03 11.50 14.11
CA GLY A 130 -5.07 12.09 13.27
C GLY A 130 -5.91 11.06 12.51
N THR A 131 -6.71 11.56 11.58
CA THR A 131 -7.56 10.73 10.73
C THR A 131 -6.78 10.26 9.50
N PRO A 132 -7.00 9.02 9.03
CA PRO A 132 -6.39 8.55 7.79
C PRO A 132 -6.81 9.46 6.62
N PRO A 133 -5.91 9.69 5.64
CA PRO A 133 -6.28 10.35 4.40
C PRO A 133 -7.40 9.61 3.67
N GLU A 134 -8.02 10.27 2.69
CA GLU A 134 -9.05 9.63 1.86
C GLU A 134 -8.47 8.48 1.05
N SER A 135 -9.05 7.28 1.16
CA SER A 135 -8.68 6.09 0.39
C SER A 135 -9.53 5.93 -0.87
N TYR A 136 -10.55 6.76 -1.05
CA TYR A 136 -11.55 6.67 -2.10
C TYR A 136 -11.79 8.05 -2.74
N MET A 137 -11.86 8.09 -4.06
CA MET A 137 -12.15 9.30 -4.82
C MET A 137 -13.10 9.01 -5.99
N PRO A 138 -14.25 9.70 -6.10
CA PRO A 138 -15.14 9.56 -7.26
C PRO A 138 -14.46 9.98 -8.57
N CYS A 139 -14.83 9.32 -9.68
CA CYS A 139 -14.46 9.74 -11.03
C CYS A 139 -15.66 9.62 -11.98
N ASP A 140 -15.72 10.52 -12.96
CA ASP A 140 -16.69 10.49 -14.05
C ASP A 140 -15.93 10.60 -15.38
N LEU A 141 -16.08 9.58 -16.23
CA LEU A 141 -15.41 9.51 -17.54
C LEU A 141 -16.36 9.87 -18.70
N GLY A 142 -17.51 10.47 -18.41
CA GLY A 142 -18.52 10.82 -19.41
C GLY A 142 -19.44 9.64 -19.77
N PRO A 143 -20.46 9.85 -20.60
CA PRO A 143 -21.48 8.84 -20.86
C PRO A 143 -20.89 7.58 -21.51
N CYS A 144 -21.43 6.42 -21.13
CA CYS A 144 -21.15 5.18 -21.81
C CYS A 144 -21.83 5.15 -23.18
N SER A 145 -21.10 4.71 -24.20
CA SER A 145 -21.69 4.40 -25.50
C SER A 145 -22.80 3.36 -25.32
N PRO A 146 -23.98 3.53 -25.95
CA PRO A 146 -25.04 2.55 -25.87
C PRO A 146 -24.55 1.20 -26.41
N PRO A 147 -25.04 0.07 -25.85
CA PRO A 147 -24.70 -1.24 -26.37
C PRO A 147 -25.18 -1.38 -27.83
N PRO A 148 -24.48 -2.18 -28.64
CA PRO A 148 -24.90 -2.43 -30.01
C PRO A 148 -26.24 -3.16 -30.03
N GLU A 149 -27.19 -2.66 -30.83
CA GLU A 149 -28.55 -3.17 -30.93
C GLU A 149 -28.95 -3.45 -32.38
N TRP A 150 -29.81 -4.45 -32.60
CA TRP A 150 -30.39 -4.70 -33.91
C TRP A 150 -31.50 -3.69 -34.21
N ARG A 151 -31.37 -3.00 -35.34
CA ARG A 151 -32.39 -2.10 -35.86
C ARG A 151 -33.01 -2.69 -37.12
N ALA A 152 -34.32 -2.88 -37.10
CA ALA A 152 -35.10 -3.30 -38.27
C ALA A 152 -35.74 -2.07 -38.94
N GLY A 153 -35.55 -1.96 -40.25
CA GLY A 153 -36.20 -0.95 -41.09
C GLY A 153 -37.68 -1.25 -41.34
N THR A 154 -38.32 -0.39 -42.12
CA THR A 154 -39.69 -0.59 -42.59
C THR A 154 -39.76 -1.77 -43.56
N TRP A 155 -40.90 -2.48 -43.57
CA TRP A 155 -41.16 -3.51 -44.56
C TRP A 155 -41.31 -2.89 -45.96
N GLY A 156 -40.68 -3.52 -46.95
CA GLY A 156 -40.93 -3.24 -48.36
C GLY A 156 -42.31 -3.75 -48.81
N PRO A 157 -42.71 -3.45 -50.06
CA PRO A 157 -43.94 -3.98 -50.62
C PRO A 157 -43.91 -5.51 -50.69
N CYS A 158 -45.10 -6.13 -50.72
CA CYS A 158 -45.21 -7.57 -50.93
C CYS A 158 -44.68 -7.92 -52.33
N SER A 159 -43.87 -8.99 -52.43
CA SER A 159 -43.33 -9.45 -53.73
C SER A 159 -44.40 -9.87 -54.73
N ALA A 160 -45.60 -10.23 -54.24
CA ALA A 160 -46.75 -10.58 -55.06
C ALA A 160 -47.80 -9.48 -55.00
N SER A 161 -48.32 -9.08 -56.17
CA SER A 161 -49.46 -8.17 -56.27
C SER A 161 -50.78 -8.84 -55.92
N CYS A 162 -50.84 -10.18 -55.89
CA CYS A 162 -52.00 -10.96 -55.49
C CYS A 162 -51.57 -12.33 -54.95
N GLY A 163 -52.29 -12.89 -53.98
CA GLY A 163 -51.96 -14.18 -53.37
C GLY A 163 -50.90 -14.06 -52.28
N ASP A 164 -50.21 -15.15 -51.98
CA ASP A 164 -49.13 -15.18 -50.99
C ASP A 164 -47.81 -14.69 -51.59
N GLY A 165 -47.11 -13.84 -50.86
CA GLY A 165 -45.81 -13.30 -51.21
C GLY A 165 -44.93 -13.12 -49.98
N VAL A 166 -43.77 -12.52 -50.20
CA VAL A 166 -42.80 -12.21 -49.14
C VAL A 166 -42.51 -10.72 -49.18
N MET A 167 -42.52 -10.09 -48.00
CA MET A 167 -41.98 -8.75 -47.81
C MET A 167 -40.61 -8.84 -47.14
N GLU A 168 -39.70 -7.97 -47.57
CA GLU A 168 -38.34 -7.87 -47.06
C GLU A 168 -38.12 -6.55 -46.33
N ARG A 169 -37.24 -6.55 -45.33
CA ARG A 169 -36.78 -5.34 -44.64
C ARG A 169 -35.29 -5.40 -44.37
N THR A 170 -34.66 -4.24 -44.25
CA THR A 170 -33.26 -4.12 -43.85
C THR A 170 -33.12 -4.34 -42.34
N VAL A 171 -32.13 -5.14 -41.93
CA VAL A 171 -31.79 -5.36 -40.52
C VAL A 171 -30.30 -5.05 -40.35
N GLN A 172 -29.98 -4.08 -39.49
CA GLN A 172 -28.61 -3.59 -39.30
C GLN A 172 -28.26 -3.54 -37.82
N CYS A 173 -27.04 -3.93 -37.48
CA CYS A 173 -26.47 -3.74 -36.15
C CYS A 173 -26.00 -2.29 -36.02
N VAL A 174 -26.58 -1.54 -35.09
CA VAL A 174 -26.25 -0.13 -34.83
C VAL A 174 -25.50 -0.04 -33.51
N GLY A 175 -24.41 0.74 -33.45
CA GLY A 175 -23.61 0.89 -32.23
C GLY A 175 -22.30 0.07 -32.19
N GLY A 176 -21.85 -0.47 -33.33
CA GLY A 176 -20.55 -1.14 -33.44
C GLY A 176 -20.39 -1.91 -34.75
N GLU A 177 -19.34 -2.72 -34.84
CA GLU A 177 -19.17 -3.71 -35.93
C GLU A 177 -20.24 -4.81 -35.82
N SER A 178 -20.66 -5.39 -36.96
CA SER A 178 -21.76 -6.38 -37.03
C SER A 178 -21.63 -7.57 -36.06
N ASN A 179 -20.41 -7.93 -35.66
CA ASN A 179 -20.14 -9.08 -34.77
C ASN A 179 -20.48 -8.81 -33.29
N ARG A 180 -20.91 -7.61 -32.91
CA ARG A 180 -21.23 -7.27 -31.52
C ARG A 180 -22.71 -7.38 -31.16
N CYS A 181 -23.61 -7.44 -32.14
CA CYS A 181 -25.02 -7.68 -31.89
C CYS A 181 -25.28 -9.18 -31.72
N SER A 182 -26.04 -9.56 -30.69
CA SER A 182 -26.32 -10.98 -30.42
C SER A 182 -27.22 -11.58 -31.50
N GLY A 183 -26.85 -12.75 -32.05
CA GLY A 183 -27.60 -13.41 -33.11
C GLY A 183 -29.04 -13.77 -32.71
N ASP A 184 -29.24 -14.16 -31.44
CA ASP A 184 -30.57 -14.52 -30.91
C ASP A 184 -31.55 -13.35 -30.87
N ALA A 185 -31.03 -12.12 -30.80
CA ALA A 185 -31.82 -10.90 -30.80
C ALA A 185 -32.05 -10.36 -32.23
N MET A 186 -31.55 -11.05 -33.27
CA MET A 186 -31.68 -10.60 -34.66
C MET A 186 -33.14 -10.70 -35.13
N PRO A 187 -33.77 -9.59 -35.52
CA PRO A 187 -35.13 -9.61 -36.02
C PRO A 187 -35.19 -10.20 -37.43
N SER A 188 -36.29 -10.87 -37.79
CA SER A 188 -36.46 -11.49 -39.11
C SER A 188 -36.41 -10.47 -40.24
N ALA A 189 -35.61 -10.71 -41.27
CA ALA A 189 -35.50 -9.84 -42.45
C ALA A 189 -36.64 -10.07 -43.46
N THR A 190 -37.34 -11.21 -43.37
CA THR A 190 -38.41 -11.63 -44.28
C THR A 190 -39.68 -11.96 -43.51
N LYS A 191 -40.85 -11.66 -44.06
CA LYS A 191 -42.14 -12.11 -43.53
C LYS A 191 -43.12 -12.37 -44.67
N VAL A 192 -44.00 -13.35 -44.48
CA VAL A 192 -45.07 -13.69 -45.43
C VAL A 192 -46.16 -12.61 -45.40
N CYS A 193 -46.61 -12.21 -46.59
CA CYS A 193 -47.74 -11.32 -46.82
C CYS A 193 -48.77 -12.05 -47.70
N SER A 194 -50.05 -11.78 -47.49
CA SER A 194 -51.14 -12.36 -48.29
C SER A 194 -52.04 -11.24 -48.79
N ASN A 195 -52.21 -11.15 -50.11
CA ASN A 195 -53.11 -10.20 -50.75
C ASN A 195 -54.34 -10.95 -51.31
N PRO A 196 -55.54 -10.79 -50.70
CA PRO A 196 -56.72 -11.59 -51.04
C PRO A 196 -57.33 -11.26 -52.41
N SER A 197 -56.90 -10.18 -53.06
CA SER A 197 -57.44 -9.73 -54.35
C SER A 197 -56.67 -10.32 -55.53
N CYS A 198 -56.92 -11.59 -55.82
CA CYS A 198 -56.48 -12.23 -57.06
C CYS A 198 -57.57 -12.15 -58.12
N HIS A 199 -57.38 -11.32 -59.14
CA HIS A 199 -58.16 -11.44 -60.37
C HIS A 199 -57.61 -12.61 -61.18
N LEU A 200 -58.21 -13.78 -61.01
CA LEU A 200 -58.01 -14.89 -61.93
C LEU A 200 -58.71 -14.55 -63.25
N PRO A 201 -58.03 -14.63 -64.41
CA PRO A 201 -58.72 -14.46 -65.69
C PRO A 201 -59.80 -15.52 -65.81
N SER A 202 -61.05 -15.07 -65.89
CA SER A 202 -62.23 -15.94 -66.01
C SER A 202 -62.36 -16.54 -67.41
N SER A 203 -61.59 -16.06 -68.40
CA SER A 203 -61.59 -16.56 -69.77
C SER A 203 -60.22 -16.42 -70.46
N CYS A 204 -59.96 -17.26 -71.46
CA CYS A 204 -58.74 -17.17 -72.28
C CYS A 204 -58.63 -15.87 -73.10
N LEU A 205 -59.73 -15.12 -73.27
CA LEU A 205 -59.74 -13.83 -73.96
C LEU A 205 -59.02 -12.74 -73.15
N ASP A 206 -59.06 -12.85 -71.81
CA ASP A 206 -58.43 -11.89 -70.89
C ASP A 206 -56.88 -11.97 -70.95
N ILE A 207 -56.35 -13.13 -71.35
CA ILE A 207 -54.90 -13.40 -71.43
C ILE A 207 -54.29 -12.86 -72.73
N GLN A 208 -55.09 -12.65 -73.79
CA GLN A 208 -54.59 -12.22 -75.10
C GLN A 208 -54.41 -10.71 -75.25
N SER A 209 -54.76 -9.90 -74.24
CA SER A 209 -54.73 -8.43 -74.31
C SER A 209 -53.78 -7.73 -73.33
N THR A 210 -52.83 -8.47 -72.74
CA THR A 210 -51.79 -7.91 -71.84
C THR A 210 -50.47 -7.72 -72.56
#